data_AF-A0A6A4Y5K9-F1
#
_entry.id   AF-A0A6A4Y5K9-F1
#
_cell.length_a   1.000
_cell.length_b   1.000
_cell.length_c   1.000
_cell.angle_alpha   90.00
_cell.angle_beta   90.00
_cell.angle_gamma   90.00
#
_symmetry.space_group_name_H-M   'P 1'
#
loop_
_entity.id
_entity.type
_entity.pdbx_description
1 polymer ?
#
loop_
_entity_poly.entity_id
_entity_poly.type
_entity_poly.pdbx_seq_one_letter_code
_entity_poly.pdbx_strand_id
1 'polypeptide(L)'
;MTQVPTIQASQDEVLTPPPSTTRNRRLYIGVWRGFAYVLGSLVCSCVYLVVLEPAFANDFWWAKYNATGHQALLVDLFNIKLVTQANGTFDILAATASVDKSYASSVATTDIYQTYIRHLVLSELTSIEYAVVNLRSLSGHHCMWIATQYCWVDLDQMFEIAHSAARQARCSAR
;
A
#
# COMPACT_ATOMS: atom_id res chain seq x y z
N MET A 1 -25.68 -69.34 -89.09
CA MET A 1 -25.71 -68.02 -89.78
C MET A 1 -26.41 -67.08 -88.81
N THR A 2 -25.79 -66.09 -88.18
CA THR A 2 -24.70 -65.21 -88.60
C THR A 2 -24.06 -64.57 -87.36
N GLN A 3 -22.79 -64.20 -87.47
CA GLN A 3 -21.90 -63.67 -86.43
C GLN A 3 -22.00 -62.13 -86.28
N VAL A 4 -21.78 -61.64 -85.03
CA VAL A 4 -20.94 -60.47 -84.62
C VAL A 4 -21.52 -59.04 -84.92
N PRO A 5 -21.19 -57.94 -84.18
CA PRO A 5 -20.17 -57.74 -83.14
C PRO A 5 -20.58 -57.10 -81.79
N THR A 6 -19.66 -57.26 -80.85
CA THR A 6 -19.42 -56.51 -79.61
C THR A 6 -19.03 -55.05 -79.85
N ILE A 7 -19.52 -54.12 -79.01
CA ILE A 7 -18.99 -52.76 -78.85
C ILE A 7 -18.61 -52.56 -77.37
N GLN A 8 -17.37 -52.14 -77.11
CA GLN A 8 -16.89 -51.68 -75.80
C GLN A 8 -16.91 -50.14 -75.71
N ALA A 9 -16.86 -49.63 -74.46
CA ALA A 9 -16.73 -48.25 -73.96
C ALA A 9 -18.05 -47.68 -73.41
N SER A 10 -18.13 -47.05 -72.24
CA SER A 10 -17.14 -46.26 -71.48
C SER A 10 -17.23 -46.57 -69.96
N GLN A 11 -16.08 -46.48 -69.26
CA GLN A 11 -16.08 -46.32 -67.82
C GLN A 11 -16.47 -44.87 -67.51
N ASP A 12 -17.70 -44.65 -67.08
CA ASP A 12 -18.08 -43.35 -66.54
C ASP A 12 -17.41 -43.18 -65.17
N GLU A 13 -16.49 -42.23 -65.12
CA GLU A 13 -15.79 -41.75 -63.93
C GLU A 13 -16.81 -41.38 -62.86
N VAL A 14 -16.81 -42.12 -61.75
CA VAL A 14 -17.65 -41.85 -60.58
C VAL A 14 -17.26 -40.48 -60.02
N LEU A 15 -18.06 -39.47 -60.32
CA LEU A 15 -17.93 -38.12 -59.77
C LEU A 15 -18.12 -38.17 -58.24
N THR A 16 -17.02 -38.22 -57.49
CA THR A 16 -17.06 -38.11 -56.03
C THR A 16 -17.45 -36.67 -55.63
N PRO A 17 -18.46 -36.47 -54.77
CA PRO A 17 -18.88 -35.14 -54.35
C PRO A 17 -17.79 -34.45 -53.52
N PRO A 18 -17.64 -33.11 -53.63
CA PRO A 18 -16.57 -32.38 -52.95
C PRO A 18 -16.78 -32.39 -51.41
N PRO A 19 -15.72 -32.64 -50.61
CA PRO A 19 -15.82 -32.56 -49.15
C PRO A 19 -15.76 -31.09 -48.68
N SER A 20 -16.87 -30.35 -48.79
CA SER A 20 -16.89 -28.91 -48.48
C SER A 20 -17.74 -28.50 -47.26
N THR A 21 -18.70 -29.30 -46.82
CA THR A 21 -19.66 -28.92 -45.76
C THR A 21 -19.15 -29.14 -44.33
N THR A 22 -18.38 -30.21 -44.10
CA THR A 22 -17.91 -30.59 -42.75
C THR A 22 -16.81 -29.67 -42.22
N ARG A 23 -15.99 -29.11 -43.13
CA ARG A 23 -14.90 -28.17 -42.80
C ARG A 23 -15.46 -26.82 -42.32
N ASN A 24 -16.50 -26.31 -42.98
CA ASN A 24 -17.15 -25.05 -42.62
C ASN A 24 -17.81 -25.15 -41.23
N ARG A 25 -18.50 -26.25 -40.91
CA ARG A 25 -19.09 -26.45 -39.56
C ARG A 25 -18.04 -26.43 -38.45
N ARG A 26 -16.89 -27.05 -38.65
CA ARG A 26 -15.78 -27.07 -37.68
C ARG A 26 -15.16 -25.68 -37.49
N LEU A 27 -15.03 -24.91 -38.57
CA LEU A 27 -14.59 -23.51 -38.53
C LEU A 27 -15.55 -22.63 -37.73
N TYR A 28 -16.86 -22.71 -38.00
CA TYR A 28 -17.86 -21.94 -37.25
C TYR A 28 -17.89 -22.29 -35.76
N ILE A 29 -17.78 -23.58 -35.40
CA ILE A 29 -17.66 -24.00 -33.99
C ILE A 29 -16.40 -23.42 -33.33
N GLY A 30 -15.27 -23.40 -34.05
CA GLY A 30 -14.04 -22.78 -33.57
C GLY A 30 -14.19 -21.27 -33.32
N VAL A 31 -14.85 -20.56 -34.24
CA VAL A 31 -15.13 -19.11 -34.13
C VAL A 31 -16.01 -18.82 -32.92
N TRP A 32 -17.10 -19.57 -32.71
CA TRP A 32 -17.98 -19.38 -31.56
C TRP A 32 -17.28 -19.66 -30.23
N ARG A 33 -16.44 -20.70 -30.16
CA ARG A 33 -15.64 -21.00 -28.97
C ARG A 33 -14.65 -19.87 -28.66
N GLY A 34 -13.99 -19.32 -29.69
CA GLY A 34 -13.10 -18.17 -29.55
C GLY A 34 -13.84 -16.92 -29.05
N PHE A 35 -15.00 -16.62 -29.64
CA PHE A 35 -15.83 -15.49 -29.22
C PHE A 35 -16.31 -15.64 -27.77
N ALA A 36 -16.82 -16.82 -27.40
CA ALA A 36 -17.25 -17.11 -26.03
C ALA A 36 -16.09 -17.02 -25.03
N TYR A 37 -14.89 -17.46 -25.41
CA TYR A 37 -13.69 -17.34 -24.59
C TYR A 37 -13.31 -15.87 -24.35
N VAL A 38 -13.28 -15.04 -25.40
CA VAL A 38 -12.94 -13.62 -25.29
C VAL A 38 -13.99 -12.86 -24.46
N LEU A 39 -15.27 -13.09 -24.74
CA LEU A 39 -16.35 -12.46 -23.99
C LEU A 39 -16.35 -12.88 -22.51
N GLY A 40 -16.16 -14.18 -22.24
CA GLY A 40 -16.02 -14.70 -20.88
C GLY A 40 -14.82 -14.10 -20.16
N SER A 41 -13.67 -13.99 -20.84
CA SER A 41 -12.47 -13.36 -20.28
C SER A 41 -12.70 -11.88 -19.96
N LEU A 42 -13.37 -11.13 -20.82
CA LEU A 42 -13.73 -9.73 -20.57
C LEU A 42 -14.66 -9.58 -19.37
N VAL A 43 -15.70 -10.42 -19.28
CA VAL A 43 -16.63 -10.42 -18.13
C VAL A 43 -15.88 -10.75 -16.84
N CYS A 44 -15.03 -11.79 -16.85
CA CYS A 44 -14.19 -12.14 -15.70
C CYS A 44 -13.28 -10.98 -15.29
N SER A 45 -12.67 -10.28 -16.23
CA SER A 45 -11.85 -9.09 -15.95
C SER A 45 -12.67 -7.98 -15.29
N CYS A 46 -13.88 -7.70 -15.79
CA CYS A 46 -14.76 -6.70 -15.18
C CYS A 46 -15.19 -7.11 -13.76
N VAL A 47 -15.58 -8.36 -13.55
CA VAL A 47 -15.95 -8.89 -12.23
C VAL A 47 -14.77 -8.83 -11.26
N TYR A 48 -13.56 -9.13 -11.73
CA TYR A 48 -12.34 -9.07 -10.93
C TYR A 48 -12.06 -7.65 -10.40
N LEU A 49 -12.28 -6.61 -11.22
CA LEU A 49 -12.14 -5.23 -10.78
C LEU A 49 -13.14 -4.85 -9.67
N VAL A 50 -14.38 -5.33 -9.75
CA VAL A 50 -15.40 -5.11 -8.70
C VAL A 50 -15.03 -5.82 -7.39
N VAL A 51 -14.45 -7.02 -7.47
CA VAL A 51 -13.97 -7.75 -6.29
C VAL A 51 -12.80 -7.02 -5.62
N LEU A 52 -11.94 -6.38 -6.41
CA LEU A 52 -10.76 -5.67 -5.93
C LEU A 52 -11.03 -4.25 -5.43
N GLU A 53 -12.08 -3.59 -5.92
CA GLU A 53 -12.48 -2.23 -5.55
C GLU A 53 -12.37 -1.94 -4.04
N PRO A 54 -12.97 -2.75 -3.12
CA PRO A 54 -12.91 -2.42 -1.70
C PRO A 54 -11.50 -2.48 -1.12
N ALA A 55 -10.62 -3.33 -1.65
CA ALA A 55 -9.23 -3.43 -1.22
C ALA A 55 -8.41 -2.23 -1.74
N PHE A 56 -8.58 -1.86 -3.01
CA PHE A 56 -7.88 -0.72 -3.62
C PHE A 56 -8.49 0.66 -3.30
N ALA A 57 -9.52 0.71 -2.45
CA ALA A 57 -10.04 1.97 -1.92
C ALA A 57 -9.02 2.74 -1.04
N ASN A 58 -7.90 2.12 -0.67
CA ASN A 58 -6.80 2.72 0.08
C ASN A 58 -5.44 2.12 -0.31
N ASP A 59 -4.37 2.85 0.01
CA ASP A 59 -2.99 2.45 -0.28
C ASP A 59 -2.50 1.25 0.55
N PHE A 60 -3.25 0.85 1.57
CA PHE A 60 -2.93 -0.31 2.42
C PHE A 60 -3.46 -1.64 1.84
N TRP A 61 -4.23 -1.58 0.74
CA TRP A 61 -4.91 -2.73 0.14
C TRP A 61 -5.82 -3.48 1.13
N TRP A 62 -6.29 -2.78 2.16
CA TRP A 62 -7.10 -3.34 3.23
C TRP A 62 -8.57 -3.04 2.98
N ALA A 63 -9.33 -4.08 2.61
CA ALA A 63 -10.75 -3.94 2.35
C ALA A 63 -11.52 -3.32 3.53
N LYS A 64 -12.32 -2.28 3.25
CA LYS A 64 -13.14 -1.56 4.24
C LYS A 64 -12.34 -0.91 5.38
N TYR A 65 -11.09 -0.53 5.11
CA TYR A 65 -10.28 0.22 6.04
C TYR A 65 -10.99 1.51 6.49
N ASN A 66 -10.85 1.82 7.78
CA ASN A 66 -11.40 3.04 8.35
C ASN A 66 -10.35 3.71 9.23
N ALA A 67 -10.04 4.98 8.94
CA ALA A 67 -9.09 5.77 9.69
C ALA A 67 -9.52 6.01 11.15
N THR A 68 -10.82 6.10 11.44
CA THR A 68 -11.27 6.34 12.82
C THR A 68 -11.17 5.09 13.69
N GLY A 69 -11.27 3.90 13.07
CA GLY A 69 -11.28 2.63 13.77
C GLY A 69 -9.99 1.84 13.64
N HIS A 70 -9.76 1.31 12.43
CA HIS A 70 -8.63 0.43 12.13
C HIS A 70 -7.28 1.15 12.30
N GLN A 71 -7.15 2.37 11.79
CA GLN A 71 -5.91 3.14 11.95
C GLN A 71 -5.65 3.49 13.41
N ALA A 72 -6.68 3.97 14.12
CA ALA A 72 -6.54 4.37 15.51
C ALA A 72 -6.13 3.18 16.39
N LEU A 73 -6.72 2.00 16.18
CA LEU A 73 -6.33 0.76 16.85
C LEU A 73 -4.86 0.41 16.58
N LEU A 74 -4.42 0.44 15.32
CA LEU A 74 -3.03 0.14 14.99
C LEU A 74 -2.07 1.13 15.67
N VAL A 75 -2.37 2.43 15.60
CA VAL A 75 -1.54 3.46 16.23
C VAL A 75 -1.42 3.23 17.75
N ASP A 76 -2.53 2.93 18.43
CA ASP A 76 -2.52 2.69 19.87
C ASP A 76 -1.75 1.42 20.25
N LEU A 77 -1.88 0.33 19.47
CA LEU A 77 -1.07 -0.88 19.65
C LEU A 77 0.43 -0.58 19.55
N PHE A 78 0.85 0.19 18.54
CA PHE A 78 2.25 0.60 18.41
C PHE A 78 2.69 1.51 19.54
N ASN A 79 1.88 2.50 19.93
CA ASN A 79 2.20 3.41 21.03
C ASN A 79 2.42 2.65 22.35
N ILE A 80 1.61 1.63 22.63
CA ILE A 80 1.79 0.77 23.81
C ILE A 80 3.09 -0.03 23.72
N LYS A 81 3.38 -0.63 22.56
CA LYS A 81 4.58 -1.46 22.40
C LYS A 81 5.87 -0.66 22.44
N LEU A 82 5.90 0.54 21.84
CA LEU A 82 7.06 1.42 21.82
C LEU A 82 7.55 1.79 23.22
N VAL A 83 6.65 1.88 24.22
CA VAL A 83 7.04 2.13 25.62
C VAL A 83 7.89 1.00 26.21
N THR A 84 7.66 -0.24 25.78
CA THR A 84 8.33 -1.44 26.34
C THR A 84 9.42 -2.01 25.45
N GLN A 85 9.33 -1.75 24.14
CA GLN A 85 10.18 -2.35 23.13
C GLN A 85 10.40 -1.35 21.99
N ALA A 86 11.57 -0.71 22.00
CA ALA A 86 11.94 0.24 20.95
C ALA A 86 12.25 -0.44 19.60
N ASN A 87 12.77 -1.68 19.63
CA ASN A 87 13.22 -2.40 18.44
C ASN A 87 12.73 -3.86 18.43
N GLY A 88 12.47 -4.39 17.23
CA GLY A 88 12.14 -5.81 17.01
C GLY A 88 10.86 -6.01 16.20
N THR A 89 10.38 -7.24 16.17
CA THR A 89 9.13 -7.60 15.50
C THR A 89 7.96 -7.58 16.48
N PHE A 90 6.80 -7.12 16.00
CA PHE A 90 5.55 -7.14 16.75
C PHE A 90 4.51 -7.88 15.92
N ASP A 91 3.96 -8.97 16.48
CA ASP A 91 2.86 -9.69 15.87
C ASP A 91 1.53 -9.03 16.26
N ILE A 92 0.89 -8.38 15.29
CA ILE A 92 -0.39 -7.68 15.43
C ILE A 92 -1.55 -8.68 15.59
N LEU A 93 -1.36 -9.95 15.22
CA LEU A 93 -2.37 -11.00 15.33
C LEU A 93 -2.24 -11.81 16.62
N ALA A 94 -1.23 -11.54 17.44
CA ALA A 94 -1.06 -12.21 18.73
C ALA A 94 -2.19 -11.85 19.69
N ALA A 95 -2.56 -12.77 20.58
CA ALA A 95 -3.58 -12.53 21.61
C ALA A 95 -3.25 -11.34 22.54
N THR A 96 -1.97 -10.97 22.65
CA THR A 96 -1.50 -9.81 23.43
C THR A 96 -1.62 -8.48 22.68
N ALA A 97 -1.96 -8.50 21.38
CA ALA A 97 -2.13 -7.31 20.55
C ALA A 97 -3.57 -6.78 20.65
N SER A 98 -3.99 -6.46 21.86
CA SER A 98 -5.32 -5.93 22.17
C SER A 98 -5.24 -4.63 22.96
N VAL A 99 -6.14 -3.69 22.68
CA VAL A 99 -6.29 -2.44 23.44
C VAL A 99 -7.67 -2.44 24.09
N ASP A 100 -7.74 -2.14 25.38
CA ASP A 100 -9.00 -1.97 26.11
C ASP A 100 -9.61 -0.58 25.82
N LYS A 101 -10.07 -0.40 24.58
CA LYS A 101 -10.62 0.85 24.07
C LYS A 101 -11.65 0.56 22.97
N SER A 102 -12.75 1.31 22.99
CA SER A 102 -13.75 1.23 21.93
C SER A 102 -13.41 2.17 20.77
N TYR A 103 -13.33 1.61 19.58
CA TYR A 103 -13.08 2.33 18.32
C TYR A 103 -14.34 2.52 17.47
N ALA A 104 -15.52 2.41 18.08
CA ALA A 104 -16.81 2.55 17.39
C ALA A 104 -17.22 4.02 17.14
N SER A 105 -16.47 4.98 17.69
CA SER A 105 -16.76 6.42 17.54
C SER A 105 -16.44 6.94 16.13
N SER A 106 -17.19 7.94 15.67
CA SER A 106 -16.95 8.64 14.40
C SER A 106 -15.78 9.62 14.45
N VAL A 107 -15.20 9.86 15.64
CA VAL A 107 -14.08 10.77 15.84
C VAL A 107 -12.80 9.97 16.08
N ALA A 108 -11.76 10.24 15.28
CA ALA A 108 -10.45 9.62 15.44
C ALA A 108 -9.83 10.06 16.78
N THR A 109 -9.60 9.11 17.69
CA THR A 109 -8.85 9.35 18.93
C THR A 109 -7.77 8.30 19.08
N THR A 110 -6.52 8.74 19.13
CA THR A 110 -5.35 7.91 19.46
C THR A 110 -4.75 8.41 20.75
N ASP A 111 -4.24 7.48 21.55
CA ASP A 111 -3.65 7.79 22.85
C ASP A 111 -2.14 7.92 22.69
N ILE A 112 -1.63 9.13 22.98
CA ILE A 112 -0.21 9.44 22.96
C ILE A 112 0.27 9.59 24.40
N TYR A 113 1.18 8.71 24.81
CA TYR A 113 1.83 8.78 26.11
C TYR A 113 2.92 9.86 26.10
N GLN A 114 2.59 11.07 26.57
CA GLN A 114 3.54 12.18 26.61
C GLN A 114 4.82 11.89 27.39
N THR A 115 4.78 10.95 28.33
CA THR A 115 5.95 10.51 29.11
C THR A 115 6.97 9.78 28.24
N TYR A 116 6.53 9.02 27.24
CA TYR A 116 7.41 8.28 26.34
C TYR A 116 8.32 9.20 25.53
N ILE A 117 7.75 10.27 24.96
CA ILE A 117 8.52 11.27 24.20
C ILE A 117 9.58 11.93 25.09
N ARG A 118 9.23 12.26 26.34
CA ARG A 118 10.19 12.81 27.30
C ARG A 118 11.28 11.82 27.67
N HIS A 119 10.94 10.55 27.88
CA HIS A 119 11.91 9.49 28.15
C HIS A 119 12.91 9.34 27.00
N LEU A 120 12.42 9.33 25.75
CA LEU A 120 13.28 9.30 24.57
C LEU A 120 14.27 10.48 24.58
N VAL A 121 13.79 11.72 24.70
CA VAL A 121 14.65 12.92 24.59
C VAL A 121 15.59 13.10 25.79
N LEU A 122 15.16 12.74 26.99
CA LEU A 122 15.89 13.02 28.23
C LEU A 122 16.71 11.84 28.76
N SER A 123 16.49 10.63 28.25
CA SER A 123 17.14 9.42 28.80
C SER A 123 17.77 8.53 27.73
N GLU A 124 17.18 8.40 26.54
CA GLU A 124 17.72 7.50 25.50
C GLU A 124 18.54 8.23 24.43
N LEU A 125 18.01 9.32 23.87
CA LEU A 125 18.59 10.05 22.72
C LEU A 125 19.55 11.17 23.19
N THR A 126 20.29 10.95 24.27
CA THR A 126 21.12 11.98 24.92
C THR A 126 22.58 11.97 24.50
N SER A 127 23.03 11.00 23.71
CA SER A 127 24.45 10.92 23.31
C SER A 127 24.83 11.97 22.25
N ILE A 128 26.06 12.45 22.34
CA ILE A 128 26.59 13.47 21.41
C ILE A 128 26.69 12.89 20.00
N GLU A 129 27.11 11.63 19.88
CA GLU A 129 27.26 10.92 18.61
C GLU A 129 25.91 10.83 17.88
N TYR A 130 24.85 10.47 18.61
CA TYR A 130 23.49 10.45 18.06
C TYR A 130 23.07 11.84 17.59
N ALA A 131 23.26 12.87 18.41
CA ALA A 131 22.89 14.24 18.06
C ALA A 131 23.63 14.73 16.81
N VAL A 132 24.95 14.52 16.73
CA VAL A 132 25.80 14.97 15.61
C VAL A 132 25.39 14.32 14.29
N VAL A 133 25.14 13.00 14.29
CA VAL A 133 24.73 12.29 13.07
C VAL A 133 23.38 12.79 12.58
N ASN A 134 22.38 12.87 13.47
CA ASN A 134 21.02 13.29 13.11
C ASN A 134 20.94 14.76 12.67
N LEU A 135 21.71 15.66 13.31
CA LEU A 135 21.77 17.06 12.91
C LEU A 135 22.42 17.24 11.53
N ARG A 136 23.42 16.43 11.17
CA ARG A 136 24.06 16.49 9.84
C ARG A 136 23.19 15.93 8.72
N SER A 137 22.31 14.97 9.02
CA SER A 137 21.34 14.43 8.06
C SER A 137 20.05 15.26 7.95
N LEU A 138 19.92 16.33 8.73
CA LEU A 138 18.70 17.12 8.76
C LEU A 138 18.52 17.91 7.46
N SER A 139 17.33 17.84 6.86
CA SER A 139 17.05 18.60 5.64
C SER A 139 16.91 20.10 5.93
N GLY A 140 17.16 20.94 4.91
CA GLY A 140 17.04 22.40 5.06
C GLY A 140 15.66 22.85 5.56
N HIS A 141 14.58 22.19 5.12
CA HIS A 141 13.23 22.43 5.63
C HIS A 141 13.12 22.17 7.13
N HIS A 142 13.61 21.02 7.61
CA HIS A 142 13.50 20.66 9.02
C HIS A 142 14.45 21.46 9.92
N CYS A 143 15.55 21.98 9.38
CA CYS A 143 16.45 22.86 10.12
C CYS A 143 15.73 24.10 10.66
N MET A 144 14.78 24.65 9.89
CA MET A 144 13.96 25.79 10.30
C MET A 144 13.01 25.49 11.46
N TRP A 145 12.72 24.22 11.73
CA TRP A 145 11.82 23.77 12.79
C TRP A 145 12.56 23.26 14.03
N ILE A 146 13.90 23.29 14.05
CA ILE A 146 14.63 23.01 15.29
C ILE A 146 14.31 24.14 16.27
N ALA A 147 13.71 23.78 17.40
CA ALA A 147 13.57 24.68 18.53
C ALA A 147 14.98 25.06 19.04
N THR A 148 15.47 26.22 18.59
CA THR A 148 16.67 26.83 19.14
C THR A 148 16.27 27.56 20.42
N GLN A 149 17.08 27.41 21.46
CA GLN A 149 16.86 28.19 22.67
C GLN A 149 17.24 29.64 22.34
N TYR A 150 16.30 30.57 22.34
CA TYR A 150 16.59 31.98 22.08
C TYR A 150 17.22 32.64 23.33
N CYS A 151 17.90 33.77 23.13
CA CYS A 151 18.50 34.55 24.21
C CYS A 151 17.68 35.81 24.51
N TRP A 152 17.11 36.43 23.48
CA TRP A 152 16.27 37.62 23.57
C TRP A 152 15.04 37.50 22.67
N VAL A 153 13.97 38.21 23.02
CA VAL A 153 12.75 38.32 22.20
C VAL A 153 12.86 39.45 21.18
N ASP A 154 13.59 40.50 21.53
CA ASP A 154 13.76 41.73 20.76
C ASP A 154 15.19 41.93 20.26
N LEU A 155 15.35 42.78 19.25
CA LEU A 155 16.66 43.11 18.67
C LEU A 155 17.49 44.04 19.56
N ASP A 156 16.84 44.81 20.44
CA ASP A 156 17.51 45.71 21.39
C ASP A 156 18.05 44.96 22.62
N GLN A 157 17.88 43.63 22.66
CA GLN A 157 18.35 42.74 23.73
C GLN A 157 17.80 43.12 25.12
N MET A 158 16.65 43.77 25.18
CA MET A 158 16.05 44.24 26.43
C MET A 158 15.37 43.12 27.22
N PHE A 159 14.77 42.15 26.53
CA PHE A 159 13.97 41.09 27.14
C PHE A 159 14.69 39.74 27.05
N GLU A 160 15.35 39.37 28.15
CA GLU A 160 16.09 38.12 28.29
C GLU A 160 15.16 36.90 28.46
N ILE A 161 15.42 35.83 27.70
CA ILE A 161 14.64 34.57 27.74
C ILE A 161 15.50 33.31 27.83
N ALA A 162 16.81 33.44 28.07
CA ALA A 162 17.63 32.25 28.26
C ALA A 162 17.21 31.48 29.52
N HIS A 163 17.08 30.15 29.42
CA HIS A 163 16.65 29.27 30.52
C HIS A 163 17.56 29.26 31.77
N SER A 164 18.77 29.83 31.73
CA SER A 164 19.66 29.91 32.89
C SER A 164 20.55 31.15 32.83
N ALA A 165 20.93 31.68 33.99
CA ALA A 165 21.84 32.83 34.10
C ALA A 165 23.20 32.56 33.43
N ALA A 166 23.74 31.35 33.57
CA ALA A 166 24.98 30.95 32.89
C ALA A 166 24.84 30.99 31.36
N ARG A 167 23.66 30.68 30.83
CA ARG A 167 23.39 30.78 29.39
C ARG A 167 23.23 32.24 28.96
N GLN A 168 22.53 33.05 29.76
CA GLN A 168 22.39 34.48 29.52
C GLN A 168 23.75 35.18 29.44
N ALA A 169 24.66 34.88 30.37
CA ALA A 169 26.03 35.40 30.36
C ALA A 169 26.83 35.00 29.11
N ARG A 170 26.59 33.80 28.55
CA ARG A 170 27.20 33.40 27.27
C ARG A 170 26.56 34.11 26.09
N CYS A 171 25.26 34.39 26.13
CA CYS A 171 24.58 35.17 25.11
C CYS A 171 25.15 36.58 25.06
N SER A 172 25.27 37.27 26.21
CA SER A 172 25.81 38.63 26.28
C SER A 172 27.29 38.75 25.91
N ALA A 173 28.03 37.63 25.86
CA ALA A 173 29.44 37.58 25.51
C ALA A 173 29.71 37.29 24.03
N ARG A 174 28.67 37.09 23.21
CA ARG A 174 28.76 36.93 21.75
C ARG A 174 28.58 38.26 21.04
#